data_AF-A0A831RXT7-F1
#
_entry.id   AF-A0A831RXT7-F1
#
_cell.length_a   1.000
_cell.length_b   1.000
_cell.length_c   1.000
_cell.angle_alpha   90.00
_cell.angle_beta   90.00
_cell.angle_gamma   90.00
#
_symmetry.space_group_name_H-M   'P 1'
#
loop_
_entity.id
_entity.type
_entity.pdbx_description
1 polymer ?
#
loop_
_entity_poly.entity_id
_entity_poly.type
_entity_poly.pdbx_seq_one_letter_code
_entity_poly.pdbx_strand_id
1 'polypeptide(L)'
;MGNHRQDAPKGIPFAFSEYLELLDWTGRAIREDKAGHIDGAQLPILQRLGLEDRSWQELTQSFEGLFHSLVGRPEKVETVVEARAQHWVQGIGNCRRYFSPG
;
A
#
# COMPACT_ATOMS: atom_id res chain seq x y z
N MET A 1 -43.34 14.47 -8.56
CA MET A 1 -42.69 13.44 -7.72
C MET A 1 -41.19 13.50 -7.97
N GLY A 2 -40.46 14.24 -7.15
CA GLY A 2 -39.02 14.46 -7.30
C GLY A 2 -38.24 13.43 -6.48
N ASN A 3 -37.39 12.65 -7.14
CA ASN A 3 -36.65 11.58 -6.47
C ASN A 3 -35.54 12.13 -5.58
N HIS A 4 -35.58 11.68 -4.33
CA HIS A 4 -34.57 11.86 -3.28
C HIS A 4 -33.18 11.44 -3.77
N ARG A 5 -32.30 12.41 -4.02
CA ARG A 5 -30.84 12.21 -4.10
C ARG A 5 -30.12 12.79 -2.87
N GLN A 6 -30.84 12.96 -1.76
CA GLN A 6 -30.28 13.63 -0.56
C GLN A 6 -29.37 12.72 0.27
N ASP A 7 -29.43 11.39 0.08
CA ASP A 7 -28.66 10.40 0.86
C ASP A 7 -27.65 9.59 0.03
N ALA A 8 -27.28 10.04 -1.18
CA ALA A 8 -26.23 9.34 -1.93
C ALA A 8 -24.88 9.52 -1.21
N PRO A 9 -24.13 8.43 -0.93
CA PRO A 9 -22.82 8.54 -0.32
C PRO A 9 -21.92 9.43 -1.19
N LYS A 10 -21.19 10.35 -0.57
CA LYS A 10 -20.24 11.20 -1.29
C LYS A 10 -19.10 10.33 -1.81
N GLY A 11 -19.06 10.15 -3.13
CA GLY A 11 -17.97 9.46 -3.82
C GLY A 11 -18.46 8.40 -4.80
N ILE A 12 -17.49 7.70 -5.40
CA ILE A 12 -17.74 6.55 -6.25
C ILE A 12 -18.00 5.34 -5.33
N PRO A 13 -19.10 4.58 -5.49
CA PRO A 13 -19.44 3.46 -4.62
C PRO A 13 -18.62 2.22 -4.98
N PHE A 14 -17.31 2.28 -4.76
CA PHE A 14 -16.38 1.19 -5.00
C PHE A 14 -15.48 1.03 -3.78
N ALA A 15 -15.11 -0.20 -3.44
CA ALA A 15 -14.03 -0.41 -2.50
C ALA A 15 -12.73 0.11 -3.12
N PHE A 16 -11.82 0.62 -2.29
CA PHE A 16 -10.55 1.18 -2.76
C PHE A 16 -9.72 0.15 -3.55
N SER A 17 -9.70 -1.12 -3.10
CA SER A 17 -9.02 -2.21 -3.80
C SER A 17 -9.60 -2.46 -5.19
N GLU A 18 -10.93 -2.51 -5.31
CA GLU A 18 -11.62 -2.70 -6.59
C GLU A 18 -11.34 -1.54 -7.56
N TYR A 19 -11.28 -0.32 -7.03
CA TYR A 19 -10.92 0.85 -7.84
C TYR A 19 -9.48 0.77 -8.37
N LEU A 20 -8.53 0.32 -7.55
CA LEU A 20 -7.15 0.13 -7.97
C LEU A 20 -7.04 -0.99 -9.03
N GLU A 21 -7.71 -2.12 -8.84
CA GLU A 21 -7.74 -3.20 -9.83
C GLU A 21 -8.29 -2.73 -11.18
N LEU A 22 -9.37 -1.94 -11.16
CA LEU A 22 -9.93 -1.34 -12.36
C LEU A 22 -8.90 -0.42 -13.07
N LEU A 23 -8.15 0.37 -12.31
CA LEU A 23 -7.07 1.19 -12.87
C LEU A 23 -5.94 0.34 -13.48
N ASP A 24 -5.57 -0.77 -12.83
CA ASP A 24 -4.53 -1.68 -13.34
C ASP A 24 -4.95 -2.33 -14.66
N TRP A 25 -6.19 -2.84 -14.75
CA TRP A 25 -6.74 -3.37 -15.99
C TRP A 25 -6.79 -2.32 -17.10
N THR A 26 -7.20 -1.10 -16.76
CA THR A 26 -7.24 0.01 -17.72
C THR A 26 -5.85 0.35 -18.23
N GLY A 27 -4.85 0.43 -17.33
CA GLY A 27 -3.46 0.70 -17.71
C GLY A 27 -2.84 -0.38 -18.59
N ARG A 28 -3.16 -1.67 -18.34
CA ARG A 28 -2.70 -2.79 -19.17
C ARG A 28 -3.36 -2.86 -20.54
N ALA A 29 -4.56 -2.31 -20.67
CA ALA A 29 -5.27 -2.22 -21.95
C ALA A 29 -4.78 -1.05 -22.82
N ILE A 30 -4.06 -0.08 -22.24
CA ILE A 30 -3.46 1.02 -22.99
C ILE A 30 -2.31 0.49 -23.86
N ARG A 31 -2.18 1.02 -25.07
CA ARG A 31 -1.12 0.61 -26.01
C ARG A 31 0.27 0.99 -25.48
N GLU A 32 1.27 0.15 -25.72
CA GLU A 32 2.62 0.26 -25.15
C GLU A 32 3.29 1.63 -25.32
N ASP A 33 3.08 2.30 -26.45
CA ASP A 33 3.66 3.61 -26.78
C ASP A 33 2.84 4.80 -26.24
N LYS A 34 1.83 4.56 -25.40
CA LYS A 34 0.96 5.60 -24.84
C LYS A 34 1.20 5.82 -23.36
N ALA A 35 1.02 7.07 -22.95
CA ALA A 35 1.02 7.45 -21.55
C ALA A 35 -0.05 6.66 -20.79
N GLY A 36 0.32 6.13 -19.62
CA GLY A 36 -0.56 5.31 -18.80
C GLY A 36 -0.49 3.81 -19.09
N HIS A 37 0.30 3.36 -20.08
CA HIS A 37 0.56 1.93 -20.29
C HIS A 37 1.20 1.29 -19.05
N ILE A 38 0.63 0.16 -18.63
CA ILE A 38 1.18 -0.73 -17.62
C ILE A 38 1.57 -2.03 -18.31
N ASP A 39 2.83 -2.42 -18.19
CA ASP A 39 3.34 -3.67 -18.74
C ASP A 39 2.62 -4.89 -18.13
N GLY A 40 2.12 -5.77 -19.00
CA GLY A 40 1.45 -7.01 -18.65
C GLY A 40 2.28 -7.96 -17.79
N ALA A 41 3.62 -7.88 -17.85
CA ALA A 41 4.52 -8.69 -17.03
C ALA A 41 4.63 -8.21 -15.57
N GLN A 42 4.17 -7.00 -15.26
CA GLN A 42 4.17 -6.51 -13.88
C GLN A 42 3.14 -7.28 -13.05
N LEU A 43 3.46 -7.53 -11.78
CA LEU A 43 2.51 -8.09 -10.82
C LEU A 43 1.23 -7.22 -10.74
N PRO A 44 0.06 -7.77 -10.39
CA PRO A 44 -1.15 -6.99 -10.14
C PRO A 44 -0.89 -5.81 -9.19
N ILE A 45 -1.60 -4.70 -9.38
CA ILE A 45 -1.37 -3.46 -8.60
C ILE A 45 -1.44 -3.69 -7.08
N LEU A 46 -2.35 -4.55 -6.61
CA LEU A 46 -2.48 -4.82 -5.18
C LEU A 46 -1.26 -5.56 -4.65
N GLN A 47 -0.65 -6.48 -5.41
CA GLN A 47 0.58 -7.15 -5.01
C GLN A 47 1.77 -6.20 -5.00
N ARG A 48 1.87 -5.35 -6.03
CA ARG A 48 2.94 -4.33 -6.12
C ARG A 48 2.90 -3.34 -4.97
N LEU A 49 1.70 -3.03 -4.50
CA LEU A 49 1.48 -2.14 -3.36
C LEU A 49 1.47 -2.88 -2.01
N GLY A 50 1.59 -4.21 -1.99
CA GLY A 50 1.52 -5.02 -0.77
C GLY A 50 0.14 -5.04 -0.10
N LEU A 51 -0.93 -4.75 -0.86
CA LEU A 51 -2.31 -4.60 -0.41
C LEU A 51 -3.13 -5.90 -0.47
N GLU A 52 -2.66 -6.92 -1.18
CA GLU A 52 -3.33 -8.23 -1.24
C GLU A 52 -3.08 -9.07 0.03
N ASP A 53 -2.05 -8.71 0.80
CA ASP A 53 -1.63 -9.46 1.97
C ASP A 53 -2.46 -9.14 3.22
N ARG A 54 -2.66 -10.16 4.07
CA ARG A 54 -3.10 -9.98 5.48
C ARG A 54 -2.30 -8.90 6.22
N SER A 55 -1.04 -8.73 5.82
CA SER A 55 -0.17 -7.63 6.23
C SER A 55 -0.82 -6.25 6.10
N TRP A 56 -1.50 -5.93 5.00
CA TRP A 56 -2.14 -4.63 4.82
C TRP A 56 -3.30 -4.40 5.81
N GLN A 57 -4.09 -5.43 6.07
CA GLN A 57 -5.16 -5.35 7.07
C GLN A 57 -4.59 -5.11 8.48
N GLU A 58 -3.54 -5.86 8.85
CA GLU A 58 -2.83 -5.67 10.13
C GLU A 58 -2.23 -4.27 10.24
N LEU A 59 -1.55 -3.80 9.18
CA LEU A 59 -0.95 -2.48 9.11
C LEU A 59 -1.99 -1.36 9.27
N THR A 60 -3.14 -1.44 8.59
CA THR A 60 -4.15 -0.37 8.62
C THR A 60 -4.96 -0.33 9.90
N GLN A 61 -5.18 -1.47 10.55
CA GLN A 61 -5.98 -1.55 11.78
C GLN A 61 -5.17 -1.40 13.06
N SER A 62 -3.88 -1.77 13.04
CA SER A 62 -3.04 -1.83 14.24
C SER A 62 -1.72 -1.08 14.06
N PHE A 63 -1.65 -0.12 13.13
CA PHE A 63 -0.41 0.60 12.80
C PHE A 63 0.34 1.12 14.05
N GLU A 64 -0.37 1.85 14.91
CA GLU A 64 0.20 2.47 16.12
C GLU A 64 0.63 1.44 17.17
N GLY A 65 0.00 0.26 17.19
CA GLY A 65 0.43 -0.86 18.02
C GLY A 65 1.63 -1.62 17.43
N LEU A 66 1.73 -1.69 16.10
CA LEU A 66 2.80 -2.37 15.40
C LEU A 66 4.09 -1.54 15.37
N PHE A 67 3.99 -0.20 15.37
CA PHE A 67 5.15 0.67 15.26
C PHE A 67 5.12 1.80 16.30
N HIS A 68 6.21 1.91 17.06
CA HIS A 68 6.37 2.93 18.11
C HIS A 68 7.50 3.92 17.82
N SER A 69 8.28 3.71 16.76
CA SER A 69 9.44 4.55 16.45
C SER A 69 9.67 4.69 14.93
N LEU A 70 10.68 4.03 14.38
CA LEU A 70 11.03 4.06 12.97
C LEU A 70 10.28 2.98 12.20
N VAL A 71 9.81 3.33 11.00
CA VAL A 71 9.06 2.44 10.10
C VAL A 71 9.64 2.54 8.70
N GLY A 72 9.87 1.40 8.07
CA GLY A 72 10.35 1.34 6.69
C GLY A 72 11.19 0.11 6.43
N ARG A 73 11.91 0.13 5.30
CA ARG A 73 12.81 -0.96 4.93
C ARG A 73 13.88 -1.18 6.01
N PRO A 74 14.13 -2.43 6.43
CA PRO A 74 15.08 -2.73 7.51
C PRO A 74 16.45 -2.08 7.31
N GLU A 75 16.99 -2.10 6.08
CA GLU A 75 18.33 -1.57 5.79
C GLU A 75 18.39 -0.06 6.02
N LYS A 76 17.31 0.65 5.69
CA LYS A 76 17.19 2.10 5.90
C LYS A 76 16.98 2.43 7.37
N VAL A 77 16.19 1.63 8.08
CA VAL A 77 15.98 1.80 9.52
C VAL A 77 17.31 1.60 10.26
N GLU A 78 18.07 0.55 9.95
CA GLU A 78 19.38 0.28 10.54
C GLU A 78 20.38 1.42 10.31
N THR A 79 20.43 1.96 9.09
CA THR A 79 21.27 3.14 8.78
C THR A 79 20.93 4.35 9.68
N VAL A 80 19.64 4.60 9.92
CA VAL A 80 19.19 5.71 10.78
C VAL A 80 19.51 5.44 12.25
N VAL A 81 19.46 4.18 12.69
CA VAL A 81 19.81 3.76 14.05
C VAL A 81 21.30 3.96 14.33
N GLU A 82 22.14 3.52 13.39
CA GLU A 82 23.59 3.73 13.43
C GLU A 82 23.94 5.22 13.45
N ALA A 83 23.32 6.02 12.58
CA ALA A 83 23.53 7.48 12.53
C ALA A 83 23.12 8.19 13.84
N ARG A 84 22.22 7.58 14.62
CA ARG A 84 21.79 8.08 15.94
C ARG A 84 22.63 7.53 17.11
N ALA A 85 23.66 6.74 16.83
CA ALA A 85 24.44 6.00 17.84
C ALA A 85 23.56 5.14 18.76
N GLN A 86 22.41 4.69 18.26
CA GLN A 86 21.53 3.76 18.95
C GLN A 86 21.92 2.33 18.57
N HIS A 87 21.78 1.41 19.51
CA HIS A 87 22.13 -0.01 19.28
C HIS A 87 20.91 -0.83 18.84
N TRP A 88 19.71 -0.29 19.00
CA TRP A 88 18.45 -0.97 18.72
C TRP A 88 17.25 -0.02 18.65
N VAL A 89 16.22 -0.40 17.90
CA VAL A 89 14.92 0.28 17.86
C VAL A 89 13.74 -0.68 17.98
N GLN A 90 12.76 -0.27 18.80
CA GLN A 90 11.48 -0.94 18.92
C GLN A 90 10.75 -0.97 17.58
N GLY A 91 10.32 -2.16 17.15
CA GLY A 91 9.55 -2.34 15.91
C GLY A 91 10.38 -2.78 14.69
N ILE A 92 11.69 -3.00 14.82
CA ILE A 92 12.50 -3.49 13.69
C ILE A 92 12.09 -4.89 13.20
N GLY A 93 11.58 -5.73 14.10
CA GLY A 93 11.00 -7.02 13.74
C GLY A 93 9.77 -6.88 12.84
N ASN A 94 8.89 -5.92 13.15
CA ASN A 94 7.75 -5.59 12.28
C ASN A 94 8.20 -4.95 10.98
N CYS A 95 9.28 -4.15 11.00
CA CYS A 95 9.85 -3.63 9.76
C CYS A 95 10.35 -4.74 8.82
N ARG A 96 11.02 -5.76 9.38
CA ARG A 96 11.44 -6.95 8.62
C ARG A 96 10.24 -7.78 8.16
N ARG A 97 9.18 -7.85 8.95
CA ARG A 97 7.98 -8.62 8.58
C ARG A 97 7.20 -7.97 7.43
N TYR A 98 7.06 -6.65 7.43
CA TYR A 98 6.15 -5.95 6.51
C TYR A 98 6.85 -5.18 5.38
N PHE A 99 8.13 -4.86 5.50
CA PHE A 99 8.87 -4.06 4.52
C PHE A 99 10.16 -4.72 4.02
N SER A 100 10.36 -6.01 4.31
CA SER A 100 11.44 -6.75 3.64
C SER A 100 11.14 -6.87 2.14
N PRO A 101 12.14 -6.75 1.26
CA PRO A 101 11.96 -7.07 -0.15
C PRO A 101 11.55 -8.54 -0.30
N GLY A 102 10.51 -8.78 -1.10
CA GLY A 102 10.11 -10.12 -1.56
C GLY A 102 10.89 -10.59 -2.77
#